data_AF-A0A972ZUY0-F1
#
_entry.id   AF-A0A972ZUY0-F1
#
_cell.length_a   1.000
_cell.length_b   1.000
_cell.length_c   1.000
_cell.angle_alpha   90.00
_cell.angle_beta   90.00
_cell.angle_gamma   90.00
#
_symmetry.space_group_name_H-M   'P 1'
#
loop_
_entity.id
_entity.type
_entity.pdbx_description
1 polymer ?
#
loop_
_entity_poly.entity_id
_entity_poly.type
_entity_poly.pdbx_seq_one_letter_code
_entity_poly.pdbx_strand_id
1 'polypeptide(L)'
;MKELDRDRIVSLLGQLGEPDDGQVLEAGRELHKLVTDENLEWDDLLVADEGLSGAPPAPVSNLEDSAVLSLIDDLLAREGLSDATRDELSSYKEDIAQGEFTEDDRRYLQALEARL
;
A
#
# COMPACT_ATOMS: atom_id res chain seq x y z
N MET A 1 9.21 -4.50 32.97
CA MET A 1 9.02 -4.05 31.57
C MET A 1 8.20 -2.77 31.65
N LYS A 2 8.73 -1.65 31.15
CA LYS A 2 7.86 -0.52 30.87
C LYS A 2 7.10 -0.91 29.61
N GLU A 3 5.78 -1.00 29.71
CA GLU A 3 4.97 -1.17 28.51
C GLU A 3 5.11 0.11 27.69
N LEU A 4 5.43 -0.07 26.41
CA LEU A 4 5.54 1.03 25.47
C LEU A 4 4.17 1.73 25.37
N ASP A 5 4.11 3.02 25.67
CA ASP A 5 2.88 3.80 25.60
C ASP A 5 2.53 4.08 24.14
N ARG A 6 1.70 3.21 23.58
CA ARG A 6 1.28 3.26 22.17
C ARG A 6 0.54 4.56 21.84
N ASP A 7 -0.32 5.03 22.73
CA ASP A 7 -1.09 6.27 22.53
C ASP A 7 -0.15 7.48 22.45
N ARG A 8 0.92 7.48 23.26
CA ARG A 8 1.97 8.49 23.18
C ARG A 8 2.71 8.47 21.83
N ILE A 9 3.08 7.29 21.34
CA ILE A 9 3.77 7.14 20.05
C ILE A 9 2.90 7.62 18.89
N VAL A 10 1.62 7.24 18.86
CA VAL A 10 0.67 7.69 17.82
C VAL A 10 0.53 9.20 17.84
N SER A 11 0.47 9.81 19.03
CA SER A 11 0.39 11.27 19.18
C SER A 11 1.64 11.96 18.62
N LEU A 12 2.84 11.46 18.94
CA LEU A 12 4.11 12.01 18.44
C LEU A 12 4.24 11.86 16.92
N LEU A 13 3.81 10.73 16.36
CA LEU A 13 3.78 10.51 14.91
C LEU A 13 2.84 11.51 14.21
N GLY A 14 1.69 11.81 14.81
CA GLY A 14 0.79 12.85 14.29
C GLY A 14 1.44 14.25 14.27
N GLN A 15 2.27 14.56 15.26
CA GLN A 15 2.98 15.84 15.35
C GLN A 15 4.09 16.02 14.31
N LEU A 16 4.57 14.94 13.67
CA LEU A 16 5.54 15.03 12.57
C LEU A 16 4.96 15.67 11.30
N GLY A 17 3.63 15.76 11.19
CA GLY A 17 2.94 16.42 10.07
C GLY A 17 2.67 17.92 10.29
N GLU A 18 3.08 18.47 11.44
CA GLU A 18 2.84 19.89 11.74
C GLU A 18 3.74 20.81 10.91
N PRO A 19 3.27 22.02 10.55
CA PRO A 19 4.04 22.98 9.77
C PRO A 19 5.15 23.68 10.58
N ASP A 20 5.19 23.47 11.90
CA ASP A 20 6.19 24.06 12.78
C ASP A 20 7.39 23.12 12.96
N ASP A 21 8.51 23.48 12.33
CA ASP A 21 9.74 22.68 12.34
C ASP A 21 10.27 22.41 13.77
N GLY A 22 10.04 23.33 14.70
CA GLY A 22 10.46 23.18 16.10
C GLY A 22 9.74 22.01 16.78
N GLN A 23 8.42 22.00 16.68
CA GLN A 23 7.58 20.91 17.19
C GLN A 23 7.87 19.58 16.52
N VAL A 24 8.12 19.57 15.20
CA VAL A 24 8.50 18.34 14.47
C VAL A 24 9.81 17.77 15.00
N LEU A 25 10.83 18.62 15.22
CA LEU A 25 12.12 18.18 15.76
C LEU A 25 12.02 17.66 17.19
N GLU A 26 11.23 18.30 18.05
CA GLU A 26 11.01 17.83 19.42
C GLU A 26 10.28 16.48 19.42
N ALA A 27 9.21 16.36 18.63
CA ALA A 27 8.45 15.13 18.50
C ALA A 27 9.32 13.98 17.98
N GLY A 28 10.13 14.22 16.94
CA GLY A 28 11.04 13.22 16.38
C GLY A 28 12.10 12.75 17.38
N ARG A 29 12.67 13.66 18.18
CA ARG A 29 13.65 13.30 19.22
C ARG A 29 13.03 12.49 20.35
N GLU A 30 11.82 12.86 20.78
CA GLU A 30 11.11 12.14 21.83
C GLU A 30 10.71 10.74 21.36
N LEU A 31 10.22 10.64 20.12
CA LEU A 31 9.88 9.37 19.48
C LEU A 31 11.10 8.45 19.36
N HIS A 32 12.23 8.97 18.88
CA HIS A 32 13.47 8.20 18.78
C HIS A 32 13.91 7.66 20.14
N LYS A 33 13.85 8.50 21.19
CA LYS A 33 14.22 8.10 22.55
C LYS A 33 13.32 6.97 23.08
N LEU A 34 12.01 7.06 22.88
CA LEU A 34 11.07 6.02 23.32
C LEU A 34 11.36 4.66 22.68
N VAL A 35 11.68 4.65 21.38
CA VAL A 35 12.01 3.42 20.64
C VAL A 35 13.35 2.84 21.09
N THR A 36 14.39 3.69 21.24
CA THR A 36 15.72 3.22 21.65
C THR A 36 15.83 2.84 23.13
N ASP A 37 15.11 3.51 24.04
CA ASP A 37 15.14 3.22 25.48
C ASP A 37 14.56 1.82 25.77
N GLU A 38 13.62 1.36 24.95
CA GLU A 38 13.04 0.00 25.03
C GLU A 38 13.79 -1.02 24.16
N ASN A 39 14.89 -0.62 23.51
CA ASN A 39 15.70 -1.46 22.61
C ASN A 39 14.86 -2.13 21.51
N LEU A 40 13.89 -1.40 20.97
CA LEU A 40 13.02 -1.82 19.88
C LEU A 40 13.52 -1.21 18.56
N GLU A 41 13.29 -1.90 17.46
CA GLU A 41 13.46 -1.34 16.12
C GLU A 41 12.10 -0.97 15.52
N TRP A 42 12.09 -0.19 14.44
CA TRP A 42 10.82 0.17 13.76
C TRP A 42 10.08 -1.06 13.22
N ASP A 43 10.80 -2.11 12.85
CA ASP A 43 10.22 -3.37 12.38
C ASP A 43 9.44 -4.10 13.49
N ASP A 44 9.87 -3.96 14.76
CA ASP A 44 9.16 -4.53 15.91
C ASP A 44 7.85 -3.80 16.23
N LEU A 45 7.75 -2.53 15.82
CA LEU A 45 6.61 -1.66 16.11
C LEU A 45 5.59 -1.62 14.98
N LEU A 46 6.08 -1.71 13.75
CA LEU A 46 5.27 -1.65 12.55
C LEU A 46 4.79 -3.06 12.21
N VAL A 47 3.52 -3.34 12.52
CA VAL A 47 2.84 -4.47 11.89
C VAL A 47 2.70 -4.11 10.42
N ALA A 48 3.30 -4.89 9.53
CA ALA A 48 3.03 -4.79 8.11
C ALA A 48 1.51 -4.87 7.94
N ASP A 49 0.90 -3.77 7.49
CA ASP A 49 -0.43 -3.85 6.93
C ASP A 49 -0.31 -4.86 5.79
N GLU A 50 -1.00 -6.00 5.89
CA GLU A 50 -0.96 -7.03 4.84
C GLU A 50 -1.49 -6.49 3.49
N GLY A 51 -1.93 -5.22 3.42
CA GLY A 51 -2.22 -4.46 2.19
C GLY A 51 -1.12 -3.54 1.68
N LEU A 52 0.00 -3.34 2.40
CA LEU A 52 1.17 -2.56 1.95
C LEU A 52 2.48 -3.37 1.92
N SER A 53 2.46 -4.60 2.42
CA SER A 53 3.55 -5.54 2.21
C SER A 53 3.55 -6.00 0.76
N GLY A 54 4.55 -5.57 -0.03
CA GLY A 54 4.96 -6.23 -1.27
C GLY A 54 5.50 -7.66 -1.05
N ALA A 55 5.11 -8.33 0.05
CA ALA A 55 5.19 -9.77 0.13
C ALA A 55 4.07 -10.34 -0.74
N PRO A 56 4.38 -11.23 -1.70
CA PRO A 56 3.37 -11.79 -2.56
C PRO A 56 2.32 -12.50 -1.68
N PRO A 57 1.02 -12.14 -1.75
CA PRO A 57 -0.01 -13.06 -1.32
C PRO A 57 0.25 -14.40 -2.00
N ALA A 58 -0.02 -15.47 -1.25
CA ALA A 58 0.15 -16.86 -1.67
C ALA A 58 -0.18 -17.06 -3.17
N PRO A 59 0.59 -17.90 -3.90
CA PRO A 59 0.52 -17.97 -5.35
C PRO A 59 -0.80 -18.59 -5.79
N VAL A 60 -1.84 -17.78 -5.96
CA VAL A 60 -3.10 -18.21 -6.60
C VAL A 60 -3.74 -17.04 -7.33
N SER A 61 -3.04 -16.51 -8.32
CA SER A 61 -3.67 -16.23 -9.61
C SER A 61 -2.64 -16.23 -10.71
N ASN A 62 -2.35 -17.45 -11.16
CA ASN A 62 -1.82 -17.68 -12.50
C ASN A 62 -2.93 -17.39 -13.54
N LEU A 63 -3.63 -16.26 -13.39
CA LEU A 63 -4.63 -15.78 -14.33
C LEU A 63 -3.91 -15.62 -15.65
N GLU A 64 -4.28 -16.45 -16.61
CA GLU A 64 -3.76 -16.35 -17.97
C GLU A 64 -4.07 -14.96 -18.53
N ASP A 65 -3.22 -14.47 -19.43
CA ASP A 65 -3.40 -13.15 -20.05
C ASP A 65 -4.79 -12.97 -20.65
N SER A 66 -5.39 -14.04 -21.18
CA SER A 66 -6.77 -14.06 -21.68
C SER A 66 -7.81 -13.77 -20.60
N ALA A 67 -7.62 -14.30 -19.39
CA ALA A 67 -8.51 -14.07 -18.26
C ALA A 67 -8.34 -12.65 -17.72
N VAL A 68 -7.11 -12.12 -17.72
CA VAL A 68 -6.83 -10.73 -17.35
C VAL A 68 -7.46 -9.76 -18.35
N LEU A 69 -7.33 -10.00 -19.66
CA LEU A 69 -7.97 -9.16 -20.68
C LEU A 69 -9.49 -9.10 -20.51
N SER A 70 -10.11 -10.25 -20.19
CA SER A 70 -11.55 -10.31 -19.90
C SER A 70 -11.92 -9.50 -18.66
N LEU A 71 -11.12 -9.58 -17.60
CA LEU A 71 -11.31 -8.78 -16.38
C LEU A 71 -11.21 -7.27 -16.67
N ILE A 72 -10.24 -6.86 -17.49
CA ILE A 72 -10.08 -5.45 -17.89
C ILE A 72 -11.30 -4.99 -18.69
N ASP A 73 -11.82 -5.80 -19.62
CA ASP A 73 -13.04 -5.48 -20.37
C ASP A 73 -14.26 -5.33 -19.45
N ASP A 74 -14.42 -6.22 -18.48
CA ASP A 74 -15.50 -6.14 -17.48
C ASP A 74 -15.38 -4.87 -16.63
N LEU A 75 -14.17 -4.51 -16.20
CA LEU A 75 -13.91 -3.27 -15.48
C LEU A 75 -14.25 -2.04 -16.35
N LEU A 76 -13.74 -1.97 -17.58
CA LEU A 76 -14.00 -0.84 -18.49
C LEU A 76 -15.49 -0.65 -18.80
N ALA A 77 -16.28 -1.72 -18.80
CA ALA A 77 -17.73 -1.68 -18.99
C ALA A 77 -18.51 -1.13 -17.78
N ARG A 78 -17.88 -1.00 -16.60
CA ARG A 78 -18.54 -0.49 -15.40
C ARG A 78 -18.72 1.03 -15.44
N GLU A 79 -19.91 1.46 -14.99
CA GLU A 79 -20.22 2.86 -14.75
C GLU A 79 -19.61 3.30 -13.40
N GLY A 80 -19.11 4.54 -13.32
CA GLY A 80 -18.51 5.10 -12.10
C GLY A 80 -16.99 5.04 -12.02
N LEU A 81 -16.30 4.42 -12.98
CA LEU A 81 -14.84 4.54 -13.10
C LEU A 81 -14.45 5.95 -13.56
N SER A 82 -13.31 6.43 -13.04
CA SER A 82 -12.70 7.67 -13.51
C SER A 82 -12.06 7.50 -14.88
N ASP A 83 -11.94 8.58 -15.65
CA ASP A 83 -11.28 8.53 -16.96
C ASP A 83 -9.81 8.10 -16.82
N ALA A 84 -9.12 8.56 -15.78
CA ALA A 84 -7.75 8.14 -15.48
C ALA A 84 -7.62 6.63 -15.27
N THR A 85 -8.58 6.01 -14.56
CA THR A 85 -8.59 4.54 -14.37
C THR A 85 -8.91 3.81 -15.68
N ARG A 86 -9.76 4.37 -16.55
CA ARG A 86 -10.04 3.76 -17.86
C ARG A 86 -8.82 3.81 -18.79
N ASP A 87 -8.07 4.90 -18.76
CA ASP A 87 -6.83 5.04 -19.53
C ASP A 87 -5.78 4.03 -19.04
N GLU A 88 -5.58 3.91 -17.72
CA GLU A 88 -4.68 2.92 -17.11
C GLU A 88 -5.05 1.47 -17.51
N LEU A 89 -6.34 1.11 -17.38
CA LEU A 89 -6.86 -0.19 -17.81
C LEU A 89 -6.63 -0.46 -19.30
N SER A 90 -6.70 0.57 -20.14
CA SER A 90 -6.45 0.43 -21.58
C SER A 90 -4.96 0.20 -21.87
N SER A 91 -4.06 0.91 -21.18
CA SER A 91 -2.61 0.69 -21.29
C SER A 91 -2.21 -0.71 -20.86
N TYR A 92 -2.82 -1.27 -19.81
CA TYR A 92 -2.55 -2.65 -19.40
C TYR A 92 -2.83 -3.69 -20.49
N LYS A 93 -3.79 -3.46 -21.39
CA LYS A 93 -4.01 -4.36 -22.54
C LYS A 93 -2.82 -4.36 -23.50
N GLU A 94 -2.18 -3.20 -23.67
CA GLU A 94 -0.99 -3.05 -24.51
C GLU A 94 0.23 -3.71 -23.85
N ASP A 95 0.38 -3.55 -22.53
CA ASP A 95 1.47 -4.18 -21.76
C ASP A 95 1.37 -5.70 -21.77
N ILE A 96 0.15 -6.26 -21.70
CA ILE A 96 -0.10 -7.70 -21.85
C ILE A 96 0.34 -8.18 -23.24
N ALA A 97 0.01 -7.44 -24.29
CA ALA A 97 0.40 -7.80 -25.66
C ALA A 97 1.92 -7.72 -25.87
N GLN A 98 2.61 -6.84 -25.15
CA GLN A 98 4.06 -6.68 -25.17
C GLN A 98 4.80 -7.64 -24.23
N GLY A 99 4.07 -8.35 -23.36
CA GLY A 99 4.65 -9.22 -22.33
C GLY A 99 5.33 -8.46 -21.18
N GLU A 100 5.02 -7.17 -21.03
CA GLU A 100 5.51 -6.31 -19.95
C GLU A 100 4.60 -6.32 -18.73
N PHE A 101 3.43 -6.95 -18.84
CA PHE A 101 2.46 -7.06 -17.75
C PHE A 101 2.89 -8.07 -16.66
N THR A 102 3.06 -7.56 -15.44
CA THR A 102 3.67 -8.28 -14.33
C THR A 102 2.64 -8.97 -13.42
N GLU A 103 3.12 -9.73 -12.44
CA GLU A 103 2.26 -10.32 -11.41
C GLU A 103 1.66 -9.26 -10.46
N ASP A 104 2.39 -8.17 -10.20
CA ASP A 104 1.88 -7.06 -9.40
C ASP A 104 0.72 -6.35 -10.11
N ASP A 105 0.77 -6.20 -11.43
CA ASP A 105 -0.33 -5.63 -12.20
C ASP A 105 -1.57 -6.54 -12.14
N ARG A 106 -1.40 -7.87 -12.19
CA ARG A 106 -2.51 -8.83 -11.99
C ARG A 106 -3.16 -8.64 -10.63
N ARG A 107 -2.34 -8.51 -9.59
CA ARG A 107 -2.79 -8.34 -8.21
C ARG A 107 -3.53 -7.02 -8.02
N TYR A 108 -3.04 -5.94 -8.63
CA TYR A 108 -3.70 -4.65 -8.62
C TYR A 108 -5.09 -4.74 -9.25
N LEU A 109 -5.24 -5.37 -10.41
CA LEU A 109 -6.55 -5.53 -11.06
C LEU A 109 -7.53 -6.34 -10.22
N GLN A 110 -7.07 -7.39 -9.55
CA GLN A 110 -7.91 -8.18 -8.64
C GLN A 110 -8.37 -7.38 -7.41
N ALA A 111 -7.46 -6.61 -6.81
CA ALA A 111 -7.80 -5.75 -5.69
C ALA A 111 -8.75 -4.63 -6.11
N LEU A 112 -8.58 -4.09 -7.31
CA LEU A 112 -9.46 -3.08 -7.89
C LEU A 112 -10.87 -3.64 -8.12
N GLU A 113 -11.01 -4.85 -8.68
CA GLU A 113 -12.30 -5.50 -8.89
C GLU A 113 -13.03 -5.78 -7.58
N ALA A 114 -12.34 -6.29 -6.55
CA ALA A 114 -12.93 -6.58 -5.25
C ALA A 114 -13.43 -5.33 -4.50
N ARG A 115 -12.89 -4.15 -4.83
CA ARG A 115 -13.23 -2.87 -4.19
C ARG A 115 -14.46 -2.19 -4.79
N LEU A 116 -14.76 -2.48 -6.06
CA LEU A 116 -15.79 -1.80 -6.85
C LEU A 116 -17.16 -2.46 -6.71
#